data_AF-A0A4V1AT43-F1
#
_entry.id   AF-A0A4V1AT43-F1
#
_cell.length_a   1.000
_cell.length_b   1.000
_cell.length_c   1.000
_cell.angle_alpha   90.00
_cell.angle_beta   90.00
_cell.angle_gamma   90.00
#
_symmetry.space_group_name_H-M   'P 1'
#
loop_
_entity.id
_entity.type
_entity.pdbx_description
1 polymer ?
#
loop_
_entity_poly.entity_id
_entity_poly.type
_entity_poly.pdbx_seq_one_letter_code
_entity_poly.pdbx_strand_id
1 'polypeptide(L)'
;MFFLILVFSSGIYAKDSLNVTSKCDDEYEMSCDVYSLVRGNVKKVLEKVKSPVINKVNDNLFYVKASCGSPCQIHFFISEYGEDFTDEYIVLNKKNHCLIESDSEKKVIYSRILFGDKREVLINLRDKEYNILPSKLNYYSDFNEMSFFDENNDLHLIANDYGKILVNKFLKSPCKSK
;
A
#
# COMPACT_ATOMS: atom_id res chain seq x y z
N MET A 1 37.71 12.49 -49.20
CA MET A 1 37.24 11.24 -48.58
C MET A 1 37.21 11.46 -47.07
N PHE A 2 36.07 11.86 -46.52
CA PHE A 2 35.91 12.19 -45.09
C PHE A 2 35.11 11.05 -44.44
N PHE A 3 35.75 10.29 -43.56
CA PHE A 3 35.14 9.18 -42.84
C PHE A 3 34.41 9.72 -41.61
N LEU A 4 33.07 9.75 -41.64
CA LEU A 4 32.23 10.04 -40.48
C LEU A 4 32.03 8.75 -39.69
N ILE A 5 32.73 8.62 -38.56
CA ILE A 5 32.48 7.56 -37.58
C ILE A 5 31.27 7.99 -36.75
N LEU A 6 30.10 7.45 -37.08
CA LEU A 6 28.92 7.49 -36.23
C LEU A 6 29.13 6.52 -35.07
N VAL A 7 29.54 7.05 -33.92
CA VAL A 7 29.53 6.32 -32.66
C VAL A 7 28.08 6.28 -32.17
N PHE A 8 27.36 5.21 -32.50
CA PHE A 8 26.07 4.93 -31.87
C PHE A 8 26.33 4.48 -30.44
N SER A 9 26.18 5.38 -29.46
CA SER A 9 26.04 4.96 -28.07
C SER A 9 24.65 4.35 -27.90
N SER A 10 24.56 3.02 -27.94
CA SER A 10 23.40 2.32 -27.41
C SER A 10 23.38 2.52 -25.90
N GLY A 11 22.61 3.50 -25.44
CA GLY A 11 22.23 3.57 -24.04
C GLY A 11 21.56 2.26 -23.66
N ILE A 12 22.24 1.45 -22.84
CA ILE A 12 21.66 0.28 -22.21
C ILE A 12 20.73 0.85 -21.14
N TYR A 13 19.46 1.06 -21.50
CA TYR A 13 18.43 1.35 -20.51
C TYR A 13 18.37 0.14 -19.58
N ALA A 14 18.72 0.35 -18.31
CA ALA A 14 18.52 -0.67 -17.29
C ALA A 14 17.03 -1.02 -17.29
N LYS A 15 16.71 -2.22 -17.77
CA LYS A 15 15.35 -2.75 -17.77
C LYS A 15 14.93 -2.82 -16.30
N ASP A 16 13.89 -2.07 -15.92
CA ASP A 16 13.33 -2.12 -14.57
C ASP A 16 13.17 -3.60 -14.16
N SER A 17 13.75 -3.96 -13.00
CA SER A 17 13.75 -5.35 -12.52
C SER A 17 12.35 -5.84 -12.16
N LEU A 18 11.46 -4.89 -11.84
CA LEU A 18 10.05 -5.07 -11.52
C LEU A 18 9.21 -4.04 -12.29
N ASN A 19 8.15 -4.51 -12.96
CA ASN A 19 7.10 -3.66 -13.51
C ASN A 19 5.73 -4.26 -13.20
N VAL A 20 4.72 -3.43 -12.99
CA VAL A 20 3.35 -3.86 -12.70
C VAL A 20 2.40 -3.20 -13.68
N THR A 21 1.58 -4.01 -14.34
CA THR A 21 0.61 -3.55 -15.35
C THR A 21 -0.75 -4.17 -15.11
N SER A 22 -1.81 -3.50 -15.56
CA SER A 22 -3.17 -4.04 -15.61
C SER A 22 -3.59 -4.31 -17.05
N LYS A 23 -4.50 -5.28 -17.22
CA LYS A 23 -5.22 -5.53 -18.47
C LYS A 23 -6.70 -5.73 -18.14
N CYS A 24 -7.57 -4.95 -18.77
CA CYS A 24 -9.00 -5.00 -18.54
C CYS A 24 -9.74 -5.63 -19.72
N ASP A 25 -10.84 -6.33 -19.42
CA ASP A 25 -11.71 -6.97 -20.41
C ASP A 25 -12.70 -5.99 -21.04
N ASP A 26 -12.86 -4.81 -20.44
CA ASP A 26 -13.79 -3.76 -20.84
C ASP A 26 -13.21 -2.35 -20.60
N GLU A 27 -13.75 -1.36 -21.30
CA GLU A 27 -13.32 0.05 -21.22
C GLU A 27 -13.71 0.74 -19.90
N TYR A 28 -14.64 0.15 -19.14
CA TYR A 28 -15.07 0.66 -17.84
C TYR A 28 -14.24 0.09 -16.68
N GLU A 29 -13.23 -0.71 -16.98
CA GLU A 29 -12.35 -1.37 -16.01
C GLU A 29 -13.13 -2.21 -14.97
N MET A 30 -14.24 -2.83 -15.38
CA MET A 30 -15.11 -3.63 -14.50
C MET A 30 -14.58 -5.05 -14.25
N SER A 31 -13.68 -5.52 -15.11
CA SER A 31 -12.92 -6.76 -14.92
C SER A 31 -11.50 -6.57 -15.44
N CYS A 32 -10.53 -6.52 -14.53
CA CYS A 32 -9.12 -6.36 -14.85
C CYS A 32 -8.26 -7.38 -14.12
N ASP A 33 -7.24 -7.85 -14.81
CA ASP A 33 -6.16 -8.63 -14.23
C ASP A 33 -4.95 -7.73 -14.02
N VAL A 34 -4.22 -7.93 -12.92
CA VAL A 34 -2.94 -7.24 -12.65
C VAL A 34 -1.81 -8.25 -12.78
N TYR A 35 -0.76 -7.84 -13.47
CA TYR A 35 0.42 -8.64 -13.78
C TYR A 35 1.67 -7.99 -13.19
N SER A 36 2.53 -8.82 -12.61
CA SER A 36 3.89 -8.46 -12.21
C SER A 36 4.87 -9.04 -13.22
N LEU A 37 5.82 -8.23 -13.67
CA LEU A 37 6.93 -8.62 -14.51
C LEU A 37 8.22 -8.49 -13.70
N VAL A 38 8.80 -9.62 -13.29
CA VAL A 38 10.06 -9.67 -12.54
C VAL A 38 11.11 -10.36 -13.37
N ARG A 39 12.17 -9.64 -13.75
CA ARG A 39 13.31 -10.18 -14.52
C ARG A 39 12.89 -10.98 -15.79
N GLY A 40 11.81 -10.56 -16.45
CA GLY A 40 11.29 -11.22 -17.65
C GLY A 40 10.19 -12.26 -17.40
N ASN A 41 9.96 -12.66 -16.15
CA ASN A 41 8.88 -13.58 -15.78
C ASN A 41 7.59 -12.79 -15.49
N VAL A 42 6.53 -13.10 -16.24
CA VAL A 42 5.20 -12.51 -16.04
C VAL A 42 4.41 -13.42 -15.11
N LYS A 43 3.86 -12.86 -14.04
CA LYS A 43 2.94 -13.52 -13.10
C LYS A 43 1.66 -12.70 -12.99
N LYS A 44 0.50 -13.35 -13.07
CA LYS A 44 -0.77 -12.71 -12.69
C LYS A 44 -0.85 -12.67 -11.16
N VAL A 45 -1.08 -11.50 -10.59
CA VAL A 45 -1.08 -11.26 -9.14
C VAL A 45 -2.46 -10.89 -8.59
N LEU A 46 -3.32 -10.31 -9.43
CA LEU A 46 -4.75 -10.12 -9.13
C LEU A 46 -5.56 -10.52 -10.36
N GLU A 47 -6.73 -11.10 -10.13
CA GLU A 47 -7.68 -11.53 -11.18
C GLU A 47 -9.03 -10.86 -10.98
N LYS A 48 -9.65 -10.40 -12.08
CA LYS A 48 -11.03 -9.87 -12.13
C LYS A 48 -11.31 -8.79 -11.07
N VAL A 49 -10.33 -7.91 -10.86
CA VAL A 49 -10.50 -6.72 -10.00
C VAL A 49 -11.05 -5.54 -10.80
N LYS A 50 -11.72 -4.63 -10.12
CA LYS A 50 -12.31 -3.42 -10.67
C LYS A 50 -11.38 -2.23 -10.46
N SER A 51 -11.20 -1.45 -11.53
CA SER A 51 -10.47 -0.17 -11.57
C SER A 51 -9.16 -0.17 -10.77
N PRO A 52 -8.19 -1.05 -11.09
CA PRO A 52 -6.94 -1.12 -10.36
C PRO A 52 -6.09 0.14 -10.57
N VAL A 53 -5.75 0.83 -9.48
CA VAL A 53 -4.84 1.98 -9.46
C VAL A 53 -3.46 1.50 -9.02
N ILE A 54 -2.50 1.54 -9.94
CA ILE A 54 -1.12 1.08 -9.74
C ILE A 54 -0.21 2.28 -9.45
N ASN A 55 0.44 2.29 -8.30
CA ASN A 55 1.36 3.34 -7.87
C ASN A 55 2.76 2.75 -7.64
N LYS A 56 3.78 3.29 -8.33
CA LYS A 56 5.19 2.98 -8.00
C LYS A 56 5.54 3.64 -6.67
N VAL A 57 5.86 2.85 -5.65
CA VAL A 57 6.28 3.34 -4.32
C VAL A 57 7.77 3.67 -4.34
N ASN A 58 8.58 2.75 -4.86
CA ASN A 58 10.00 2.90 -5.18
C ASN A 58 10.38 1.87 -6.27
N ASP A 59 11.67 1.72 -6.59
CA ASP A 59 12.13 0.82 -7.67
C ASP A 59 11.84 -0.67 -7.43
N ASN A 60 11.60 -1.08 -6.18
CA ASN A 60 11.32 -2.47 -5.83
C ASN A 60 9.96 -2.67 -5.16
N LEU A 61 9.07 -1.68 -5.21
CA LEU A 61 7.77 -1.76 -4.55
C LEU A 61 6.71 -1.00 -5.34
N PHE A 62 5.64 -1.71 -5.68
CA PHE A 62 4.41 -1.15 -6.20
C PHE A 62 3.28 -1.35 -5.19
N TYR A 63 2.38 -0.37 -5.14
CA TYR A 63 1.15 -0.42 -4.39
C TYR A 63 -0.02 -0.37 -5.36
N VAL A 64 -0.91 -1.36 -5.27
CA VAL A 64 -2.10 -1.49 -6.11
C VAL A 64 -3.31 -1.37 -5.22
N LYS A 65 -4.14 -0.36 -5.49
CA LYS A 65 -5.49 -0.26 -4.91
C LYS A 65 -6.48 -0.77 -5.94
N ALA A 66 -7.29 -1.76 -5.59
CA ALA A 66 -8.34 -2.25 -6.47
C ALA A 66 -9.59 -2.59 -5.68
N SER A 67 -10.73 -2.79 -6.36
CA SER A 67 -11.94 -3.31 -5.75
C SER A 67 -12.24 -4.71 -6.28
N CYS A 68 -12.82 -5.61 -5.47
CA CYS A 68 -13.32 -6.91 -5.95
C CYS A 68 -14.86 -7.01 -5.92
N GLY A 69 -15.56 -5.88 -5.73
CA GLY A 69 -17.00 -5.83 -5.51
C GLY A 69 -17.37 -4.91 -4.35
N SER A 70 -18.66 -4.87 -3.99
CA SER A 70 -19.14 -4.09 -2.84
C SER A 70 -19.53 -5.02 -1.69
N PRO A 71 -18.94 -4.90 -0.49
CA PRO A 71 -17.79 -4.06 -0.11
C PRO A 71 -16.47 -4.85 -0.18
N CYS A 72 -15.58 -4.51 -1.11
CA CYS A 72 -14.24 -5.06 -1.16
C CYS A 72 -13.28 -4.00 -1.71
N GLN A 73 -12.35 -3.55 -0.87
CA GLN A 73 -11.17 -2.78 -1.27
C GLN A 73 -9.94 -3.60 -0.92
N ILE A 74 -9.09 -3.84 -1.91
CA ILE A 74 -7.86 -4.60 -1.75
C ILE A 74 -6.70 -3.64 -1.88
N HIS A 75 -5.81 -3.66 -0.88
CA HIS A 75 -4.54 -2.94 -0.91
C HIS A 75 -3.41 -3.96 -1.07
N PHE A 76 -2.88 -4.07 -2.28
CA PHE A 76 -1.84 -5.03 -2.64
C PHE A 76 -0.47 -4.35 -2.75
N PHE A 77 0.56 -5.01 -2.27
CA PHE A 77 1.94 -4.60 -2.34
C PHE A 77 2.73 -5.65 -3.11
N ILE A 78 3.45 -5.23 -4.14
CA ILE A 78 4.17 -6.13 -5.06
C ILE A 78 5.63 -5.71 -5.08
N SER A 79 6.52 -6.66 -4.77
CA SER A 79 7.98 -6.49 -4.87
C SER A 79 8.60 -7.58 -5.75
N GLU A 80 9.90 -7.50 -6.03
CA GLU A 80 10.60 -8.60 -6.71
C GLU A 80 10.61 -9.91 -5.89
N TYR A 81 10.37 -9.83 -4.58
CA TYR A 81 10.48 -10.95 -3.65
C TYR A 81 9.13 -11.59 -3.30
N GLY A 82 8.02 -10.94 -3.64
CA GLY A 82 6.69 -11.48 -3.35
C GLY A 82 5.59 -10.43 -3.32
N GLU A 83 4.42 -10.90 -2.90
CA GLU A 83 3.20 -10.13 -2.73
C GLU A 83 2.83 -10.06 -1.25
N ASP A 84 2.16 -8.99 -0.87
CA ASP A 84 1.58 -8.80 0.45
C ASP A 84 0.31 -7.95 0.31
N PHE A 85 -0.62 -8.07 1.25
CA PHE A 85 -1.89 -7.35 1.17
C PHE A 85 -2.49 -7.01 2.52
N THR A 86 -3.43 -6.08 2.48
CA THR A 86 -4.32 -5.74 3.60
C THR A 86 -5.65 -5.23 3.08
N ASP A 87 -6.72 -5.48 3.83
CA ASP A 87 -8.06 -4.98 3.49
C ASP A 87 -8.35 -3.65 4.19
N GLU A 88 -7.58 -3.32 5.25
CA GLU A 88 -7.82 -2.19 6.15
C GLU A 88 -6.56 -1.31 6.25
N TYR A 89 -6.08 -0.87 5.09
CA TYR A 89 -4.90 -0.01 4.96
C TYR A 89 -5.11 1.36 5.59
N ILE A 90 -4.22 1.77 6.50
CA ILE A 90 -4.17 3.13 7.05
C ILE A 90 -3.03 3.91 6.39
N VAL A 91 -1.78 3.49 6.58
CA VAL A 91 -0.61 4.20 6.03
C VAL A 91 0.63 3.32 5.95
N LEU A 92 1.47 3.55 4.94
CA LEU A 92 2.78 2.92 4.75
C LEU A 92 3.90 3.94 4.89
N ASN A 93 4.89 3.64 5.74
CA ASN A 93 6.19 4.29 5.68
C ASN A 93 7.00 3.69 4.52
N LYS A 94 7.19 4.49 3.47
CA LYS A 94 7.90 4.06 2.25
C LYS A 94 9.40 3.79 2.46
N LYS A 95 10.01 4.34 3.52
CA LYS A 95 11.46 4.22 3.78
C LYS A 95 11.83 2.88 4.42
N ASN A 96 11.04 2.44 5.40
CA ASN A 96 11.32 1.22 6.18
C ASN A 96 10.23 0.13 6.01
N HIS A 97 9.28 0.36 5.11
CA HIS A 97 8.16 -0.54 4.81
C HIS A 97 7.26 -0.87 6.02
N CYS A 98 7.20 0.02 7.00
CA CYS A 98 6.27 -0.10 8.12
C CYS A 98 4.83 0.20 7.68
N LEU A 99 4.00 -0.82 7.65
CA LEU A 99 2.57 -0.75 7.35
C LEU A 99 1.77 -0.61 8.65
N ILE A 100 0.83 0.34 8.65
CA ILE A 100 -0.21 0.49 9.66
C ILE A 100 -1.53 0.06 9.04
N GLU A 101 -2.20 -0.87 9.70
CA GLU A 101 -3.47 -1.45 9.28
C GLU A 101 -4.38 -1.64 10.48
N SER A 102 -5.69 -1.61 10.28
CA SER A 102 -6.65 -1.99 11.32
C SER A 102 -7.19 -3.41 11.10
N ASP A 103 -7.87 -3.90 12.13
CA ASP A 103 -8.73 -5.06 12.08
C ASP A 103 -10.01 -4.65 12.79
N SER A 104 -11.02 -4.27 12.01
CA SER A 104 -12.25 -3.68 12.52
C SER A 104 -13.10 -4.69 13.29
N GLU A 105 -13.01 -5.97 12.93
CA GLU A 105 -13.64 -7.06 13.68
C GLU A 105 -13.01 -7.21 15.07
N LYS A 106 -11.67 -7.24 15.13
CA LYS A 106 -10.95 -7.32 16.41
C LYS A 106 -10.89 -6.01 17.16
N LYS A 107 -11.23 -4.89 16.51
CA LYS A 107 -11.15 -3.52 17.04
C LYS A 107 -9.74 -3.18 17.49
N VAL A 108 -8.76 -3.39 16.62
CA VAL A 108 -7.33 -3.15 16.89
C VAL A 108 -6.68 -2.46 15.71
N ILE A 109 -5.68 -1.60 15.97
CA ILE A 109 -4.73 -1.12 14.96
C ILE A 109 -3.38 -1.79 15.20
N TYR A 110 -2.81 -2.34 14.15
CA TYR A 110 -1.52 -3.01 14.15
C TYR A 110 -0.48 -2.23 13.37
N SER A 111 0.79 -2.47 13.70
CA SER A 111 1.92 -2.26 12.80
C SER A 111 2.51 -3.59 12.36
N ARG A 112 3.05 -3.62 11.16
CA ARG A 112 3.93 -4.71 10.67
C ARG A 112 4.86 -4.21 9.59
N ILE A 113 5.97 -4.92 9.39
CA ILE A 113 6.82 -4.71 8.20
C ILE A 113 6.17 -5.45 7.03
N LEU A 114 6.10 -4.82 5.85
CA LEU A 114 5.65 -5.51 4.63
C LEU A 114 6.48 -6.79 4.38
N PHE A 115 5.83 -7.82 3.86
CA PHE A 115 6.34 -9.17 3.65
C PHE A 115 6.78 -9.89 4.94
N GLY A 116 6.38 -9.36 6.10
CA GLY A 116 6.60 -9.97 7.41
C GLY A 116 5.30 -10.39 8.09
N ASP A 117 5.36 -11.52 8.81
CA ASP A 117 4.18 -12.09 9.48
C ASP A 117 3.91 -11.48 10.86
N LYS A 118 4.89 -10.78 11.43
CA LYS A 118 4.81 -10.28 12.81
C LYS A 118 4.02 -8.97 12.86
N ARG A 119 2.85 -9.01 13.50
CA ARG A 119 2.02 -7.84 13.83
C ARG A 119 2.26 -7.41 15.28
N GLU A 120 2.36 -6.11 15.50
CA GLU A 120 2.41 -5.50 16.83
C GLU A 120 1.14 -4.68 17.05
N VAL A 121 0.46 -4.92 18.18
CA VAL A 121 -0.73 -4.14 18.56
C VAL A 121 -0.27 -2.74 18.95
N LEU A 122 -0.77 -1.72 18.25
CA LEU A 122 -0.54 -0.32 18.60
C LEU A 122 -1.65 0.22 19.48
N ILE A 123 -2.91 -0.01 19.07
CA ILE A 123 -4.10 0.61 19.66
C ILE A 123 -5.21 -0.42 19.84
N ASN A 124 -5.88 -0.38 20.99
CA ASN A 124 -7.13 -1.10 21.23
C ASN A 124 -8.31 -0.15 21.04
N LEU A 125 -9.06 -0.31 19.96
CA LEU A 125 -10.19 0.57 19.61
C LEU A 125 -11.42 0.36 20.51
N ARG A 126 -11.35 -0.54 21.50
CA ARG A 126 -12.33 -0.66 22.59
C ARG A 126 -12.11 0.36 23.71
N ASP A 127 -10.94 1.00 23.75
CA ASP A 127 -10.64 1.99 24.78
C ASP A 127 -11.58 3.20 24.64
N LYS A 128 -11.97 3.79 25.78
CA LYS A 128 -13.02 4.82 25.81
C LYS A 128 -12.72 6.03 24.92
N GLU A 129 -11.45 6.34 24.69
CA GLU A 129 -11.02 7.43 23.81
C GLU A 129 -11.46 7.23 22.34
N TYR A 130 -11.63 5.98 21.89
CA TYR A 130 -12.05 5.63 20.53
C TYR A 130 -13.57 5.46 20.37
N ASN A 131 -14.33 5.62 21.46
CA ASN A 131 -15.79 5.59 21.39
C ASN A 131 -16.40 6.76 20.61
N ILE A 132 -15.63 7.80 20.31
CA ILE A 132 -16.08 8.93 19.49
C ILE A 132 -16.05 8.64 17.99
N LEU A 133 -15.34 7.60 17.55
CA LEU A 133 -15.15 7.29 16.13
C LEU A 133 -16.47 6.87 15.44
N PRO A 134 -16.81 7.43 14.27
CA PRO A 134 -18.11 7.22 13.63
C PRO A 134 -18.23 5.88 12.91
N SER A 135 -17.15 5.38 12.28
CA SER A 135 -17.27 4.24 11.37
C SER A 135 -17.68 2.93 12.06
N LYS A 136 -17.25 2.71 13.32
CA LYS A 136 -17.55 1.59 14.25
C LYS A 136 -17.35 0.14 13.77
N LEU A 137 -17.58 -0.12 12.49
CA LEU A 137 -17.46 -1.38 11.76
C LEU A 137 -16.36 -1.30 10.70
N ASN A 138 -15.85 -0.09 10.41
CA ASN A 138 -14.83 0.16 9.41
C ASN A 138 -13.81 1.18 9.91
N TYR A 139 -13.05 0.85 10.95
CA TYR A 139 -12.18 1.83 11.61
C TYR A 139 -11.10 2.38 10.69
N TYR A 140 -10.62 1.63 9.69
CA TYR A 140 -9.58 2.13 8.79
C TYR A 140 -9.98 3.44 8.10
N SER A 141 -11.26 3.63 7.74
CA SER A 141 -11.71 4.85 7.07
C SER A 141 -11.67 6.09 7.96
N ASP A 142 -11.72 5.92 9.27
CA ASP A 142 -11.53 7.05 10.18
C ASP A 142 -10.08 7.53 10.17
N PHE A 143 -9.11 6.66 9.86
CA PHE A 143 -7.67 6.95 10.01
C PHE A 143 -6.89 7.12 8.69
N ASN A 144 -7.38 6.58 7.57
CA ASN A 144 -6.59 6.43 6.34
C ASN A 144 -6.39 7.71 5.51
N GLU A 145 -7.10 8.80 5.83
CA GLU A 145 -7.00 10.05 5.06
C GLU A 145 -5.84 10.94 5.54
N MET A 146 -5.66 11.05 6.85
CA MET A 146 -4.78 12.06 7.45
C MET A 146 -3.57 11.47 8.19
N SER A 147 -3.52 10.15 8.38
CA SER A 147 -2.38 9.52 9.07
C SER A 147 -1.12 9.53 8.21
N PHE A 148 0.02 9.84 8.81
CA PHE A 148 1.30 9.92 8.11
C PHE A 148 2.49 9.55 9.00
N PHE A 149 3.61 9.22 8.35
CA PHE A 149 4.90 9.10 9.01
C PHE A 149 5.72 10.38 8.83
N ASP A 150 6.34 10.84 9.90
CA ASP A 150 7.25 11.98 9.84
C ASP A 150 8.63 11.59 9.28
N GLU A 151 9.54 12.57 9.24
CA GLU A 151 10.89 12.37 8.75
C GLU A 151 11.73 11.39 9.60
N ASN A 152 11.39 11.26 10.89
CA ASN A 152 12.04 10.39 11.88
C ASN A 152 11.49 8.96 11.87
N ASN A 153 10.50 8.66 11.00
CA ASN A 153 9.74 7.41 10.96
C ASN A 153 8.79 7.21 12.15
N ASP A 154 8.44 8.29 12.84
CA ASP A 154 7.41 8.28 13.86
C ASP A 154 6.03 8.47 13.22
N LEU A 155 5.01 7.84 13.80
CA LEU A 155 3.66 7.83 13.25
C LEU A 155 2.79 8.89 13.93
N HIS A 156 2.17 9.71 13.09
CA HIS A 156 1.02 10.54 13.43
C HIS A 156 -0.25 9.81 12.97
N LEU A 157 -0.88 9.10 13.90
CA LEU A 157 -2.11 8.36 13.67
C LEU A 157 -3.30 9.27 13.99
N ILE A 158 -3.99 9.70 12.94
CA ILE A 158 -5.01 10.75 13.02
C ILE A 158 -6.34 10.18 12.58
N ALA A 159 -7.33 10.23 13.48
CA ALA A 159 -8.71 9.97 13.11
C ALA A 159 -9.41 11.29 12.77
N ASN A 160 -10.12 11.33 11.64
CA ASN A 160 -10.93 12.47 11.25
C ASN A 160 -12.38 12.05 10.93
N ASP A 161 -13.26 13.04 10.94
CA ASP A 161 -14.63 12.95 10.43
C ASP A 161 -14.88 14.17 9.55
N TYR A 162 -14.83 13.98 8.23
CA TYR A 162 -14.90 15.05 7.22
C TYR A 162 -13.94 16.22 7.53
N GLY A 163 -12.69 15.91 7.88
CA GLY A 163 -11.64 16.90 8.19
C GLY A 163 -11.64 17.42 9.64
N LYS A 164 -12.66 17.12 10.44
CA LYS A 164 -12.63 17.39 11.88
C LYS A 164 -11.77 16.33 12.58
N ILE A 165 -10.69 16.75 13.22
CA ILE A 165 -9.83 15.85 14.00
C ILE A 165 -10.58 15.35 15.23
N LEU A 166 -10.72 14.03 15.35
CA LEU A 166 -11.33 13.37 16.50
C LEU A 166 -10.26 12.79 17.44
N VAL A 167 -9.21 12.21 16.87
CA VAL A 167 -8.07 11.65 17.60
C VAL A 167 -6.78 12.03 16.89
N ASN A 168 -5.75 12.35 17.66
CA ASN A 168 -4.39 12.49 17.16
C ASN A 168 -3.43 11.80 18.14
N LYS A 169 -2.84 10.69 17.69
CA LYS A 169 -1.92 9.88 18.49
C LYS A 169 -0.54 9.89 17.84
N PHE A 170 0.46 10.29 18.62
CA PHE A 170 1.85 10.17 18.23
C PHE A 170 2.44 8.85 18.76
N LEU A 171 3.08 8.08 17.89
CA LEU A 171 3.68 6.79 18.21
C LEU A 171 5.11 6.75 17.67
N LYS A 172 6.08 6.64 18.58
CA LYS A 172 7.49 6.56 18.20
C LYS A 172 7.82 5.21 17.58
N SER A 173 8.40 5.22 16.39
CA SER A 173 8.93 4.04 15.70
C SER A 173 8.01 2.81 15.82
N PRO A 174 6.77 2.87 15.28
CA PRO A 174 5.72 1.89 15.57
C PRO A 174 6.02 0.49 15.03
N CYS A 175 6.91 0.36 14.05
CA CYS A 175 7.46 -0.93 13.68
C CYS A 175 8.81 -1.11 14.36
N LYS A 176 8.90 -2.08 15.26
CA LYS A 176 10.19 -2.55 15.75
C LYS A 176 10.86 -3.36 14.64
N SER A 177 11.99 -2.86 14.12
CA SER A 177 12.92 -3.71 13.38
C SER A 177 13.30 -4.88 14.30
N LYS A 178 13.21 -6.11 13.79
CA LYS A 178 13.80 -7.26 14.47
C LYS A 178 15.30 -7.06 14.62
#